data_AF-A0A9E4JKH1-F1
#
_entry.id   AF-A0A9E4JKH1-F1
#
_cell.length_a   1.000
_cell.length_b   1.000
_cell.length_c   1.000
_cell.angle_alpha   90.00
_cell.angle_beta   90.00
_cell.angle_gamma   90.00
#
_symmetry.space_group_name_H-M   'P 1'
#
loop_
_entity.id
_entity.type
_entity.pdbx_description
1 polymer ?
#
loop_
_entity_poly.entity_id
_entity_poly.type
_entity_poly.pdbx_seq_one_letter_code
_entity_poly.pdbx_strand_id
1 'polypeptide(L)'
;MNTVKILNAHIDNLSKEELLQKLGQQGGVVFTPNVDHLINLQKDEEFYRIYQNSDYRVCDSQVLYYASRLLGKPIREKISGSDLFPAFYRHYGSCENTRIFLLGAGEGVAARAQQKINSIVGREIVVDTYSPPFGFEKDEVECQRIIDRVNHSGATVLAVGLGAPKQEKWIVKHKHKLKNIRVFLAIGASIDFEAGEKPRSPEWMSELGIEWLYRLSCEPKRLWKRYLVDDLPFVWLVIKQRLNLYRAPQFSLLPSATPTWQMPLLGQVLQEAGLITPHQVSMVLDAQAQQSNMRFGEILSHWGLVDQQTVDFFAEHLPKMSMESRKQPIGHYLKTAKLLNDQQIETILAEQHLTGMRFGETAVHKGWLKQETVDSILRYLAGDFSDVVAA
;
A
#
# COMPACT_ATOMS: atom_id res chain seq x y z
N MET A 1 6.59 -13.45 9.13
CA MET A 1 7.52 -12.60 9.91
C MET A 1 7.01 -12.51 11.35
N ASN A 2 7.89 -12.41 12.33
CA ASN A 2 7.48 -12.26 13.73
C ASN A 2 6.98 -10.83 13.95
N THR A 3 5.73 -10.66 14.40
CA THR A 3 5.14 -9.35 14.69
C THR A 3 4.68 -9.27 16.15
N VAL A 4 4.79 -8.07 16.73
CA VAL A 4 4.25 -7.73 18.04
C VAL A 4 2.98 -6.92 17.84
N LYS A 5 1.86 -7.44 18.36
CA LYS A 5 0.59 -6.71 18.34
C LYS A 5 0.52 -5.73 19.49
N ILE A 6 0.48 -4.43 19.18
CA ILE A 6 0.23 -3.35 20.14
C ILE A 6 -1.08 -2.68 19.73
N LEU A 7 -2.09 -2.78 20.59
CA LEU A 7 -3.48 -2.40 20.30
C LEU A 7 -4.01 -3.08 19.03
N ASN A 8 -4.48 -2.32 18.04
CA ASN A 8 -4.93 -2.85 16.75
C ASN A 8 -3.83 -2.89 15.67
N ALA A 9 -2.58 -2.51 15.99
CA ALA A 9 -1.48 -2.48 15.04
C ALA A 9 -0.53 -3.68 15.21
N HIS A 10 0.02 -4.17 14.09
CA HIS A 10 1.09 -5.16 14.06
C HIS A 10 2.41 -4.47 13.78
N ILE A 11 3.34 -4.54 14.73
CA ILE A 11 4.69 -3.99 14.62
C ILE A 11 5.65 -5.12 14.28
N ASP A 12 6.43 -4.96 13.21
CA ASP A 12 7.42 -5.95 12.79
C ASP A 12 8.57 -6.01 13.79
N ASN A 13 8.88 -7.23 14.26
CA ASN A 13 9.91 -7.47 15.25
C ASN A 13 11.26 -7.74 14.58
N LEU A 14 11.79 -6.71 13.91
CA LEU A 14 13.02 -6.77 13.12
C LEU A 14 14.13 -5.97 13.80
N SER A 15 15.39 -6.39 13.58
CA SER A 15 16.52 -5.47 13.75
C SER A 15 16.59 -4.49 12.57
N LYS A 16 17.27 -3.38 12.79
CA LYS A 16 17.55 -2.38 11.74
C LYS A 16 18.33 -3.00 10.59
N GLU A 17 19.30 -3.86 10.89
CA GLU A 17 20.08 -4.58 9.88
C GLU A 17 19.20 -5.52 9.03
N GLU A 18 18.33 -6.29 9.67
CA GLU A 18 17.38 -7.17 8.97
C GLU A 18 16.42 -6.38 8.08
N LEU A 19 15.93 -5.23 8.56
CA LEU A 19 15.08 -4.35 7.77
C LEU A 19 15.83 -3.86 6.52
N LEU A 20 17.07 -3.36 6.68
CA LEU A 20 17.87 -2.89 5.55
C LEU A 20 18.07 -4.02 4.53
N GLN A 21 18.55 -5.19 4.95
CA GLN A 21 18.73 -6.34 4.05
C GLN A 21 17.46 -6.68 3.26
N LYS A 22 16.30 -6.68 3.92
CA LYS A 22 15.00 -6.93 3.28
C LYS A 22 14.63 -5.86 2.26
N LEU A 23 14.84 -4.59 2.57
CA LEU A 23 14.59 -3.49 1.63
C LEU A 23 15.44 -3.61 0.36
N GLY A 24 16.70 -4.01 0.48
CA GLY A 24 17.57 -4.23 -0.68
C GLY A 24 17.09 -5.36 -1.60
N GLN A 25 16.56 -6.43 -1.01
CA GLN A 25 16.08 -7.60 -1.76
C GLN A 25 14.69 -7.36 -2.36
N GLN A 26 13.75 -6.87 -1.56
CA GLN A 26 12.31 -6.89 -1.86
C GLN A 26 11.75 -5.50 -2.18
N GLY A 27 12.45 -4.43 -1.80
CA GLY A 27 11.82 -3.11 -1.75
C GLY A 27 10.77 -3.04 -0.64
N GLY A 28 9.85 -2.08 -0.72
CA GLY A 28 8.67 -2.02 0.13
C GLY A 28 8.38 -0.64 0.73
N VAL A 29 7.21 -0.53 1.35
CA VAL A 29 6.71 0.64 2.06
C VAL A 29 6.97 0.49 3.56
N VAL A 30 7.78 1.40 4.10
CA VAL A 30 8.16 1.43 5.52
C VAL A 30 7.47 2.57 6.24
N PHE A 31 6.67 2.22 7.26
CA PHE A 31 6.11 3.16 8.21
C PHE A 31 6.76 2.98 9.59
N THR A 32 6.93 4.09 10.31
CA THR A 32 7.53 4.13 11.65
C THR A 32 6.48 4.62 12.67
N PRO A 33 5.46 3.79 13.01
CA PRO A 33 4.45 4.19 13.98
C PRO A 33 5.04 4.52 15.34
N ASN A 34 4.60 5.65 15.91
CA ASN A 34 4.78 6.01 17.31
C ASN A 34 3.43 6.04 18.05
N VAL A 35 3.44 6.52 19.30
CA VAL A 35 2.24 6.56 20.17
C VAL A 35 1.04 7.25 19.51
N ASP A 36 1.25 8.45 18.96
CA ASP A 36 0.21 9.22 18.26
C ASP A 36 -0.34 8.46 17.05
N HIS A 37 0.49 7.73 16.30
CA HIS A 37 0.01 6.89 15.22
C HIS A 37 -0.91 5.79 15.77
N LEU A 38 -0.49 5.09 16.83
CA LEU A 38 -1.31 4.02 17.42
C LEU A 38 -2.63 4.55 17.97
N ILE A 39 -2.67 5.76 18.52
CA ILE A 39 -3.92 6.40 18.94
C ILE A 39 -4.80 6.76 17.74
N ASN A 40 -4.22 7.34 16.69
CA ASN A 40 -4.98 7.70 15.49
C ASN A 40 -5.54 6.45 14.79
N LEU A 41 -4.81 5.34 14.78
CA LEU A 41 -5.29 4.04 14.29
C LEU A 41 -6.50 3.50 15.07
N GLN A 42 -6.76 3.97 16.29
CA GLN A 42 -7.98 3.61 17.04
C GLN A 42 -9.23 4.36 16.57
N LYS A 43 -9.04 5.50 15.88
CA LYS A 43 -10.11 6.48 15.62
C LYS A 43 -10.35 6.71 14.13
N ASP A 44 -9.31 6.61 13.31
CA ASP A 44 -9.34 6.86 11.86
C ASP A 44 -9.27 5.52 11.12
N GLU A 45 -10.41 5.08 10.58
CA GLU A 45 -10.51 3.86 9.78
C GLU A 45 -9.63 3.93 8.51
N GLU A 46 -9.65 5.05 7.79
CA GLU A 46 -8.85 5.22 6.57
C GLU A 46 -7.37 5.04 6.88
N PHE A 47 -6.89 5.69 7.94
CA PHE A 47 -5.50 5.57 8.37
C PHE A 47 -5.16 4.15 8.83
N TYR A 48 -6.10 3.47 9.48
CA TYR A 48 -5.96 2.06 9.83
C TYR A 48 -5.77 1.16 8.60
N ARG A 49 -6.59 1.35 7.55
CA ARG A 49 -6.48 0.61 6.30
C ARG A 49 -5.17 0.90 5.56
N ILE A 50 -4.72 2.15 5.58
CA ILE A 50 -3.42 2.54 5.00
C ILE A 50 -2.26 1.78 5.65
N TYR A 51 -2.30 1.62 6.98
CA TYR A 51 -1.30 0.83 7.70
C TYR A 51 -1.33 -0.66 7.37
N GLN A 52 -2.45 -1.21 6.89
CA GLN A 52 -2.49 -2.58 6.39
C GLN A 52 -1.82 -2.72 5.01
N ASN A 53 -1.68 -1.62 4.27
CA ASN A 53 -1.09 -1.57 2.93
C ASN A 53 0.42 -1.27 2.93
N SER A 54 1.07 -1.30 4.11
CA SER A 54 2.52 -1.21 4.24
C SER A 54 3.17 -2.58 4.43
N ASP A 55 4.39 -2.71 3.88
CA ASP A 55 5.18 -3.94 3.92
C ASP A 55 5.92 -4.08 5.26
N TYR A 56 6.38 -2.94 5.83
CA TYR A 56 7.10 -2.91 7.10
C TYR A 56 6.56 -1.80 8.02
N ARG A 57 6.30 -2.16 9.27
CA ARG A 57 5.88 -1.28 10.36
C ARG A 57 6.86 -1.42 11.51
N VAL A 58 7.82 -0.50 11.63
CA VAL A 58 8.89 -0.61 12.64
C VAL A 58 8.71 0.35 13.81
N CYS A 59 9.23 -0.05 14.98
CA CYS A 59 8.99 0.63 16.25
C CYS A 59 9.72 1.98 16.33
N ASP A 60 9.03 3.10 16.17
CA ASP A 60 9.67 4.43 16.13
C ASP A 60 10.14 4.93 17.51
N SER A 61 9.39 4.66 18.56
CA SER A 61 9.61 5.30 19.86
C SER A 61 9.92 4.30 20.99
N GLN A 62 10.73 4.74 21.94
CA GLN A 62 11.04 3.98 23.16
C GLN A 62 9.78 3.64 23.97
N VAL A 63 8.77 4.50 23.94
CA VAL A 63 7.49 4.24 24.62
C VAL A 63 6.82 2.97 24.09
N LEU A 64 6.83 2.76 22.76
CA LEU A 64 6.29 1.52 22.17
C LEU A 64 7.17 0.30 22.49
N TYR A 65 8.49 0.49 22.49
CA TYR A 65 9.42 -0.54 22.88
C TYR A 65 9.17 -1.01 24.33
N TYR A 66 9.02 -0.11 25.28
CA TYR A 66 8.67 -0.45 26.67
C TYR A 66 7.26 -1.05 26.79
N ALA A 67 6.27 -0.53 26.05
CA ALA A 67 4.93 -1.10 26.01
C ALA A 67 4.96 -2.57 25.55
N SER A 68 5.78 -2.90 24.55
CA SER A 68 5.95 -4.27 24.07
C SER A 68 6.49 -5.22 25.15
N ARG A 69 7.45 -4.74 25.97
CA ARG A 69 7.98 -5.48 27.13
C ARG A 69 6.90 -5.72 28.19
N LEU A 70 6.11 -4.69 28.50
CA LEU A 70 4.99 -4.80 29.45
C LEU A 70 3.96 -5.84 28.99
N LEU A 71 3.71 -5.91 27.68
CA LEU A 71 2.82 -6.90 27.04
C LEU A 71 3.43 -8.32 26.96
N GLY A 72 4.66 -8.52 27.41
CA GLY A 72 5.34 -9.82 27.42
C GLY A 72 5.86 -10.27 26.05
N LYS A 73 5.89 -9.37 25.06
CA LYS A 73 6.39 -9.64 23.71
C LYS A 73 7.38 -8.53 23.30
N PRO A 74 8.61 -8.56 23.81
CA PRO A 74 9.57 -7.49 23.58
C PRO A 74 9.91 -7.35 22.09
N ILE A 75 9.78 -6.12 21.59
CA ILE A 75 10.38 -5.70 20.32
C ILE A 75 11.90 -5.75 20.48
N ARG A 76 12.61 -6.16 19.43
CA ARG A 76 14.07 -6.33 19.42
C ARG A 76 14.80 -5.01 19.42
N GLU A 77 14.41 -4.08 18.55
CA GLU A 77 15.10 -2.80 18.36
C GLU A 77 14.09 -1.66 18.13
N LYS A 78 14.41 -0.47 18.67
CA LYS A 78 13.74 0.79 18.33
C LYS A 78 14.36 1.34 17.05
N ILE A 79 13.54 1.53 16.02
CA ILE A 79 13.95 2.02 14.70
C ILE A 79 13.08 3.24 14.37
N SER A 80 13.54 4.43 14.77
CA SER A 80 12.84 5.67 14.39
C SER A 80 13.15 6.07 12.96
N GLY A 81 12.29 6.92 12.37
CA GLY A 81 12.59 7.52 11.06
C GLY A 81 13.94 8.24 11.03
N SER A 82 14.27 8.92 12.13
CA SER A 82 15.54 9.66 12.29
C SER A 82 16.76 8.75 12.37
N ASP A 83 16.60 7.49 12.77
CA ASP A 83 17.70 6.54 12.88
C ASP A 83 17.78 5.68 11.62
N LEU A 84 16.62 5.32 11.06
CA LEU A 84 16.47 4.53 9.84
C LEU A 84 17.05 5.25 8.64
N PHE A 85 16.66 6.51 8.39
CA PHE A 85 17.03 7.18 7.16
C PHE A 85 18.56 7.38 7.01
N PRO A 86 19.31 7.80 8.05
CA PRO A 86 20.76 7.83 8.01
C PRO A 86 21.42 6.47 7.90
N ALA A 87 20.90 5.46 8.61
CA ALA A 87 21.41 4.11 8.47
C ALA A 87 21.22 3.59 7.04
N PHE A 88 20.08 3.90 6.42
CA PHE A 88 19.75 3.50 5.06
C PHE A 88 20.72 4.10 4.03
N TYR A 89 20.88 5.42 3.98
CA TYR A 89 21.74 6.03 2.96
C TYR A 89 23.23 5.70 3.18
N ARG A 90 23.67 5.44 4.41
CA ARG A 90 25.03 4.98 4.69
C ARG A 90 25.24 3.54 4.27
N HIS A 91 24.29 2.66 4.59
CA HIS A 91 24.36 1.25 4.22
C HIS A 91 24.39 1.05 2.70
N TYR A 92 23.58 1.83 1.97
CA TYR A 92 23.55 1.80 0.50
C TYR A 92 24.43 2.85 -0.17
N GLY A 93 25.35 3.45 0.59
CA GLY A 93 26.18 4.55 0.11
C GLY A 93 27.02 4.20 -1.10
N SER A 94 27.49 2.97 -1.21
CA SER A 94 28.27 2.47 -2.36
C SER A 94 27.42 1.87 -3.49
N CYS A 95 26.12 1.67 -3.29
CA CYS A 95 25.24 1.04 -4.28
C CYS A 95 24.73 2.06 -5.31
N GLU A 96 25.27 2.06 -6.52
CA GLU A 96 24.90 3.02 -7.57
C GLU A 96 23.42 2.99 -7.95
N ASN A 97 22.77 1.83 -7.83
CA ASN A 97 21.34 1.66 -8.10
C ASN A 97 20.44 2.29 -7.02
N THR A 98 21.00 2.65 -5.85
CA THR A 98 20.26 3.37 -4.81
C THR A 98 20.34 4.86 -5.09
N ARG A 99 19.22 5.42 -5.52
CA ARG A 99 19.02 6.83 -5.89
C ARG A 99 17.80 7.37 -5.13
N ILE A 100 18.00 8.38 -4.31
CA ILE A 100 17.01 8.86 -3.34
C ILE A 100 16.36 10.15 -3.86
N PHE A 101 15.04 10.20 -3.79
CA PHE A 101 14.25 11.43 -3.91
C PHE A 101 13.76 11.87 -2.53
N LEU A 102 13.95 13.15 -2.16
CA LEU A 102 13.39 13.71 -0.93
C LEU A 102 12.11 14.49 -1.23
N LEU A 103 10.98 14.07 -0.65
CA LEU A 103 9.70 14.76 -0.77
C LEU A 103 9.26 15.32 0.58
N GLY A 104 9.15 16.64 0.70
CA GLY A 104 8.66 17.32 1.90
C GLY A 104 9.65 18.32 2.49
N ALA A 105 9.56 18.51 3.80
CA ALA A 105 10.19 19.62 4.54
C ALA A 105 9.79 21.01 4.04
N GLY A 106 10.28 22.05 4.72
CA GLY A 106 10.09 23.45 4.30
C GLY A 106 10.89 23.80 3.05
N GLU A 107 10.55 24.93 2.42
CA GLU A 107 11.25 25.44 1.24
C GLU A 107 12.76 25.53 1.48
N GLY A 108 13.55 24.97 0.56
CA GLY A 108 15.02 24.93 0.64
C GLY A 108 15.60 23.97 1.68
N VAL A 109 14.81 23.39 2.59
CA VAL A 109 15.30 22.44 3.62
C VAL A 109 15.74 21.13 2.97
N ALA A 110 14.92 20.57 2.08
CA ALA A 110 15.23 19.32 1.40
C ALA A 110 16.50 19.42 0.53
N ALA A 111 16.71 20.57 -0.14
CA ALA A 111 17.92 20.83 -0.92
C ALA A 111 19.18 20.91 -0.04
N ARG A 112 19.09 21.51 1.16
CA ARG A 112 20.20 21.48 2.14
C ARG A 112 20.49 20.05 2.62
N ALA A 113 19.44 19.27 2.89
CA ALA A 113 19.61 17.86 3.25
C ALA A 113 20.30 17.06 2.13
N GLN A 114 19.90 17.27 0.87
CA GLN A 114 20.56 16.67 -0.31
C GLN A 114 22.06 16.95 -0.32
N GLN A 115 22.47 18.22 -0.19
CA GLN A 115 23.88 18.60 -0.20
C GLN A 115 24.67 17.91 0.93
N LYS A 116 24.14 17.91 2.15
CA LYS A 116 24.78 17.28 3.30
C LYS A 116 24.89 15.77 3.16
N ILE A 117 23.81 15.10 2.76
CA ILE A 117 23.78 13.65 2.56
C ILE A 117 24.77 13.24 1.46
N ASN A 118 24.76 13.92 0.31
CA ASN A 118 25.68 13.63 -0.78
C ASN A 118 27.14 13.85 -0.38
N SER A 119 27.42 14.88 0.43
CA SER A 119 28.76 15.10 1.00
C SER A 119 29.18 13.99 1.97
N ILE A 120 28.26 13.48 2.80
CA ILE A 120 28.54 12.39 3.74
C ILE A 120 28.81 11.08 3.01
N VAL A 121 28.03 10.81 1.96
CA VAL A 121 28.12 9.55 1.19
C VAL A 121 29.26 9.59 0.17
N GLY A 122 29.69 10.77 -0.28
CA GLY A 122 30.77 10.94 -1.26
C GLY A 122 30.32 10.73 -2.70
N ARG A 123 29.00 10.71 -2.97
CA ARG A 123 28.41 10.69 -4.31
C ARG A 123 27.03 11.34 -4.32
N GLU A 124 26.50 11.55 -5.52
CA GLU A 124 25.12 11.99 -5.73
C GLU A 124 24.13 10.83 -5.51
N ILE A 125 23.90 10.47 -4.23
CA ILE A 125 22.91 9.47 -3.84
C ILE A 125 21.50 10.06 -3.80
N VAL A 126 21.36 11.31 -3.34
CA VAL A 126 20.11 12.07 -3.42
C VAL A 126 20.11 12.83 -4.74
N VAL A 127 19.25 12.38 -5.66
CA VAL A 127 19.25 12.79 -7.08
C VAL A 127 18.30 13.93 -7.38
N ASP A 128 17.24 14.09 -6.57
CA ASP A 128 16.34 15.23 -6.68
C ASP A 128 15.57 15.42 -5.37
N THR A 129 15.01 16.61 -5.18
CA THR A 129 14.23 16.97 -4.00
C THR A 129 13.05 17.87 -4.36
N TYR A 130 11.97 17.78 -3.59
CA TYR A 130 10.84 18.68 -3.75
C TYR A 130 10.11 18.95 -2.44
N SER A 131 9.84 20.23 -2.16
CA SER A 131 9.08 20.70 -1.01
C SER A 131 7.75 21.28 -1.51
N PRO A 132 6.66 20.49 -1.50
CA PRO A 132 5.38 20.93 -2.04
C PRO A 132 4.71 21.98 -1.15
N PRO A 133 3.82 22.83 -1.72
CA PRO A 133 3.07 23.81 -0.95
C PRO A 133 2.12 23.14 0.06
N PHE A 134 1.70 23.90 1.07
CA PHE A 134 0.77 23.38 2.06
C PHE A 134 -0.58 23.03 1.41
N GLY A 135 -1.09 21.82 1.68
CA GLY A 135 -2.37 21.35 1.15
C GLY A 135 -2.31 20.74 -0.25
N PHE A 136 -1.11 20.59 -0.84
CA PHE A 136 -0.92 20.00 -2.17
C PHE A 136 -1.57 18.62 -2.35
N GLU A 137 -1.75 17.85 -1.26
CA GLU A 137 -2.34 16.52 -1.31
C GLU A 137 -3.80 16.52 -1.80
N LYS A 138 -4.45 17.69 -1.81
CA LYS A 138 -5.80 17.92 -2.32
C LYS A 138 -5.81 18.44 -3.76
N ASP A 139 -4.65 18.83 -4.28
CA ASP A 139 -4.47 19.31 -5.64
C ASP A 139 -3.94 18.15 -6.50
N GLU A 140 -4.81 17.58 -7.32
CA GLU A 140 -4.45 16.46 -8.20
C GLU A 140 -3.42 16.86 -9.27
N VAL A 141 -3.41 18.13 -9.70
CA VAL A 141 -2.42 18.64 -10.67
C VAL A 141 -1.05 18.66 -10.02
N GLU A 142 -0.97 19.16 -8.79
CA GLU A 142 0.27 19.19 -8.03
C GLU A 142 0.75 17.79 -7.66
N CYS A 143 -0.15 16.91 -7.25
CA CYS A 143 0.18 15.49 -7.03
C CYS A 143 0.73 14.84 -8.30
N GLN A 144 0.13 15.11 -9.47
CA GLN A 144 0.61 14.59 -10.74
C GLN A 144 1.98 15.16 -11.11
N ARG A 145 2.21 16.45 -10.87
CA ARG A 145 3.53 17.09 -11.07
C ARG A 145 4.62 16.43 -10.21
N ILE A 146 4.31 16.10 -8.97
CA ILE A 146 5.23 15.38 -8.07
C ILE A 146 5.53 13.98 -8.62
N ILE A 147 4.50 13.24 -9.03
CA ILE A 147 4.66 11.89 -9.60
C ILE A 147 5.55 11.92 -10.83
N ASP A 148 5.31 12.86 -11.73
CA ASP A 148 6.09 13.02 -12.95
C ASP A 148 7.54 13.37 -12.60
N ARG A 149 7.77 14.32 -11.70
CA ARG A 149 9.13 14.67 -11.26
C ARG A 149 9.88 13.48 -10.66
N VAL A 150 9.23 12.72 -9.78
CA VAL A 150 9.84 11.52 -9.17
C VAL A 150 10.18 10.48 -10.25
N ASN A 151 9.27 10.21 -11.19
CA ASN A 151 9.50 9.27 -12.28
C ASN A 151 10.66 9.72 -13.21
N HIS A 152 10.81 11.01 -13.49
CA HIS A 152 11.88 11.53 -14.35
C HIS A 152 13.24 11.67 -13.64
N SER A 153 13.27 11.72 -12.31
CA SER A 153 14.52 11.87 -11.53
C SER A 153 15.46 10.65 -11.60
N GLY A 154 14.94 9.49 -12.03
CA GLY A 154 15.64 8.21 -11.95
C GLY A 154 15.85 7.72 -10.51
N ALA A 155 15.10 8.24 -9.54
CA ALA A 155 15.12 7.73 -8.17
C ALA A 155 14.55 6.31 -8.09
N THR A 156 15.13 5.51 -7.21
CA THR A 156 14.68 4.16 -6.83
C THR A 156 14.15 4.10 -5.40
N VAL A 157 14.36 5.17 -4.63
CA VAL A 157 13.90 5.32 -3.25
C VAL A 157 13.21 6.66 -3.10
N LEU A 158 12.02 6.66 -2.49
CA LEU A 158 11.30 7.88 -2.13
C LEU A 158 11.26 8.04 -0.62
N ALA A 159 11.92 9.07 -0.10
CA ALA A 159 11.91 9.43 1.31
C ALA A 159 10.96 10.61 1.53
N VAL A 160 9.87 10.39 2.28
CA VAL A 160 8.77 11.34 2.45
C VAL A 160 8.77 11.91 3.87
N GLY A 161 8.92 13.22 3.97
CA GLY A 161 8.90 13.99 5.22
C GLY A 161 7.78 15.04 5.23
N LEU A 162 6.53 14.58 5.13
CA LEU A 162 5.33 15.44 5.14
C LEU A 162 4.59 15.42 6.48
N GLY A 163 4.99 14.51 7.37
CA GLY A 163 4.32 14.27 8.64
C GLY A 163 3.12 13.33 8.50
N ALA A 164 2.79 12.65 9.58
CA ALA A 164 1.64 11.76 9.65
C ALA A 164 0.34 12.54 9.94
N PRO A 165 -0.82 12.09 9.44
CA PRO A 165 -1.03 10.91 8.59
C PRO A 165 -0.80 11.16 7.09
N LYS A 166 -0.37 12.38 6.72
CA LYS A 166 -0.32 12.85 5.33
C LYS A 166 0.63 12.04 4.47
N GLN A 167 1.84 11.76 4.96
CA GLN A 167 2.84 11.00 4.21
C GLN A 167 2.37 9.56 3.91
N GLU A 168 1.74 8.88 4.88
CA GLU A 168 1.25 7.51 4.69
C GLU A 168 0.08 7.49 3.69
N LYS A 169 -0.88 8.42 3.85
CA LYS A 169 -2.00 8.62 2.92
C LYS A 169 -1.50 8.85 1.49
N TRP A 170 -0.55 9.77 1.32
CA TRP A 170 -0.01 10.10 0.01
C TRP A 170 0.75 8.93 -0.63
N ILE A 171 1.60 8.24 0.12
CA ILE A 171 2.35 7.07 -0.37
C ILE A 171 1.38 5.98 -0.85
N VAL A 172 0.42 5.56 -0.02
CA VAL A 172 -0.49 4.47 -0.41
C VAL A 172 -1.37 4.88 -1.59
N LYS A 173 -1.84 6.13 -1.63
CA LYS A 173 -2.66 6.64 -2.75
C LYS A 173 -1.90 6.64 -4.07
N HIS A 174 -0.60 6.97 -4.09
CA HIS A 174 0.13 7.22 -5.33
C HIS A 174 1.25 6.23 -5.66
N LYS A 175 1.62 5.29 -4.77
CA LYS A 175 2.74 4.35 -4.98
C LYS A 175 2.66 3.57 -6.30
N HIS A 176 1.46 3.19 -6.74
CA HIS A 176 1.25 2.45 -7.99
C HIS A 176 1.58 3.26 -9.26
N LYS A 177 1.64 4.60 -9.18
CA LYS A 177 2.01 5.49 -10.29
C LYS A 177 3.52 5.75 -10.37
N LEU A 178 4.28 5.34 -9.35
CA LEU A 178 5.71 5.60 -9.23
C LEU A 178 6.49 4.38 -9.72
N LYS A 179 6.87 4.40 -10.99
CA LYS A 179 7.34 3.22 -11.74
C LYS A 179 8.73 2.74 -11.31
N ASN A 180 9.59 3.67 -10.94
CA ASN A 180 11.00 3.39 -10.64
C ASN A 180 11.26 3.17 -9.13
N ILE A 181 10.32 3.58 -8.27
CA ILE A 181 10.49 3.55 -6.83
C ILE A 181 10.25 2.14 -6.31
N ARG A 182 11.29 1.56 -5.73
CA ARG A 182 11.25 0.26 -5.05
C ARG A 182 11.04 0.38 -3.55
N VAL A 183 11.55 1.46 -2.94
CA VAL A 183 11.50 1.66 -1.49
C VAL A 183 10.82 2.99 -1.17
N PHE A 184 9.81 2.95 -0.29
CA PHE A 184 9.13 4.12 0.22
C PHE A 184 9.40 4.25 1.72
N LEU A 185 9.98 5.37 2.14
CA LEU A 185 10.30 5.63 3.55
C LEU A 185 9.45 6.80 4.06
N ALA A 186 8.52 6.54 4.97
CA ALA A 186 7.79 7.60 5.67
C ALA A 186 8.60 8.04 6.90
N ILE A 187 9.34 9.15 6.78
CA ILE A 187 10.41 9.51 7.73
C ILE A 187 10.11 10.77 8.54
N GLY A 188 8.96 11.40 8.35
CA GLY A 188 8.54 12.58 9.11
C GLY A 188 9.59 13.70 9.07
N ALA A 189 9.95 14.23 10.24
CA ALA A 189 10.90 15.35 10.39
C ALA A 189 12.38 14.99 10.12
N SER A 190 12.67 13.78 9.62
CA SER A 190 14.06 13.35 9.40
C SER A 190 14.77 14.20 8.35
N ILE A 191 14.06 14.72 7.34
CA ILE A 191 14.64 15.64 6.35
C ILE A 191 15.12 16.93 7.04
N ASP A 192 14.32 17.49 7.96
CA ASP A 192 14.70 18.67 8.75
C ASP A 192 15.94 18.41 9.61
N PHE A 193 16.07 17.21 10.19
CA PHE A 193 17.25 16.83 10.97
C PHE A 193 18.50 16.71 10.09
N GLU A 194 18.41 16.06 8.93
CA GLU A 194 19.55 15.94 8.01
C GLU A 194 19.96 17.30 7.42
N ALA A 195 18.99 18.21 7.21
CA ALA A 195 19.26 19.59 6.82
C ALA A 195 19.90 20.42 7.95
N GLY A 196 19.82 19.97 9.21
CA GLY A 196 20.22 20.74 10.39
C GLY A 196 19.25 21.88 10.72
N GLU A 197 18.02 21.84 10.21
CA GLU A 197 16.98 22.82 10.48
C GLU A 197 16.43 22.68 11.90
N LYS A 198 16.35 21.43 12.38
CA LYS A 198 15.93 21.11 13.75
C LYS A 198 17.04 20.35 14.47
N PRO A 199 17.31 20.67 15.75
CA PRO A 199 18.20 19.85 16.55
C PRO A 199 17.56 18.49 16.82
N ARG A 200 18.37 17.42 16.78
CA ARG A 200 17.97 16.15 17.37
C ARG A 200 18.02 16.26 18.89
N SER A 201 17.17 15.49 19.58
CA SER A 201 17.33 15.32 21.02
C SER A 201 18.69 14.69 21.33
N PRO A 202 19.33 15.02 22.47
CA PRO A 202 20.49 14.30 22.95
C PRO A 202 20.25 12.78 22.98
N GLU A 203 21.26 12.00 22.61
CA GLU A 203 21.15 10.54 22.47
C GLU A 203 20.63 9.87 23.75
N TRP A 204 21.19 10.25 24.90
CA TRP A 204 20.76 9.75 26.21
C TRP A 204 19.27 9.98 26.51
N MET A 205 18.68 11.09 26.01
CA MET A 205 17.24 11.37 26.18
C MET A 205 16.39 10.46 25.30
N SER A 206 16.84 10.20 24.07
CA SER A 206 16.20 9.25 23.16
C SER A 206 16.26 7.82 23.72
N GLU A 207 17.42 7.41 24.25
CA GLU A 207 17.61 6.08 24.84
C GLU A 207 16.75 5.84 26.08
N LEU A 208 16.59 6.85 26.94
CA LEU A 208 15.69 6.80 28.11
C LEU A 208 14.20 6.92 27.75
N GLY A 209 13.87 7.28 26.50
CA GLY A 209 12.49 7.48 26.05
C GLY A 209 11.85 8.78 26.51
N ILE A 210 12.65 9.78 26.88
CA ILE A 210 12.19 11.13 27.27
C ILE A 210 12.36 12.17 26.16
N GLU A 211 12.70 11.74 24.94
CA GLU A 211 12.79 12.62 23.77
C GLU A 211 11.51 13.46 23.54
N TRP A 212 10.33 12.91 23.83
CA TRP A 212 9.08 13.65 23.70
C TRP A 212 9.04 14.89 24.60
N LEU A 213 9.66 14.83 25.79
CA LEU A 213 9.74 15.96 26.72
C LEU A 213 10.68 17.04 26.20
N TYR A 214 11.82 16.65 25.61
CA TYR A 214 12.71 17.58 24.92
C TYR A 214 12.00 18.27 23.74
N ARG A 215 11.29 17.50 22.91
CA ARG A 215 10.53 18.08 21.80
C ARG A 215 9.44 19.01 22.30
N LEU A 216 8.76 18.67 23.41
CA LEU A 216 7.75 19.52 24.03
C LEU A 216 8.33 20.84 24.52
N SER A 217 9.54 20.85 25.10
CA SER A 217 10.17 22.10 25.54
C SER A 217 10.61 22.98 24.35
N CYS A 218 11.01 22.37 23.24
CA CYS A 218 11.34 23.10 22.00
C CYS A 218 10.11 23.64 21.26
N GLU A 219 9.01 22.89 21.21
CA GLU A 219 7.80 23.25 20.46
C GLU A 219 6.51 23.16 21.31
N PRO A 220 6.44 23.87 22.46
CA PRO A 220 5.38 23.67 23.46
C PRO A 220 4.00 23.93 22.90
N LYS A 221 3.81 25.02 22.15
CA LYS A 221 2.53 25.41 21.54
C LYS A 221 1.96 24.35 20.60
N ARG A 222 2.83 23.60 19.91
CA ARG A 222 2.42 22.58 18.94
C ARG A 222 2.21 21.22 19.59
N LEU A 223 3.06 20.82 20.54
CA LEU A 223 3.13 19.45 21.03
C LEU A 223 2.41 19.20 22.36
N TRP A 224 2.06 20.23 23.12
CA TRP A 224 1.42 20.05 24.44
C TRP A 224 0.13 19.26 24.35
N LYS A 225 -0.76 19.62 23.40
CA LYS A 225 -2.05 18.95 23.23
C LYS A 225 -1.84 17.50 22.80
N ARG A 226 -0.94 17.28 21.84
CA ARG A 226 -0.60 15.93 21.37
C ARG A 226 -0.17 15.03 22.52
N TYR A 227 0.83 15.44 23.30
CA TYR A 227 1.40 14.56 24.33
C TYR A 227 0.56 14.47 25.61
N LEU A 228 -0.01 15.59 26.06
CA LEU A 228 -0.69 15.68 27.35
C LEU A 228 -2.20 15.49 27.25
N VAL A 229 -2.77 15.36 26.06
CA VAL A 229 -4.20 15.14 25.86
C VAL A 229 -4.45 13.99 24.90
N ASP A 230 -3.91 14.07 23.68
CA ASP A 230 -4.27 13.14 22.61
C ASP A 230 -3.60 11.76 22.80
N ASP A 231 -2.34 11.72 23.25
CA ASP A 231 -1.53 10.51 23.42
C ASP A 231 -1.73 9.82 24.78
N LEU A 232 -2.21 10.53 25.82
CA LEU A 232 -2.43 9.96 27.17
C LEU A 232 -3.30 8.69 27.19
N PRO A 233 -4.39 8.56 26.40
CA PRO A 233 -5.18 7.33 26.34
C PRO A 233 -4.38 6.09 25.98
N PHE A 234 -3.19 6.22 25.37
CA PHE A 234 -2.36 5.09 24.95
C PHE A 234 -1.99 4.21 26.13
N VAL A 235 -1.53 4.82 27.24
CA VAL A 235 -1.10 4.09 28.44
C VAL A 235 -2.24 3.25 28.99
N TRP A 236 -3.44 3.84 29.07
CA TRP A 236 -4.65 3.15 29.52
C TRP A 236 -5.05 2.00 28.60
N LEU A 237 -4.97 2.18 27.27
CA LEU A 237 -5.27 1.14 26.31
C LEU A 237 -4.27 -0.02 26.37
N VAL A 238 -2.97 0.26 26.57
CA VAL A 238 -1.94 -0.77 26.76
C VAL A 238 -2.17 -1.56 28.05
N ILE A 239 -2.54 -0.90 29.15
CA ILE A 239 -2.90 -1.57 30.40
C ILE A 239 -4.12 -2.47 30.19
N LYS A 240 -5.18 -1.97 29.53
CA LYS A 240 -6.33 -2.79 29.15
C LYS A 240 -5.92 -3.99 28.30
N GLN A 241 -5.00 -3.81 27.35
CA GLN A 241 -4.51 -4.90 26.51
C GLN A 241 -3.75 -5.94 27.34
N ARG A 242 -2.91 -5.51 28.29
CA ARG A 242 -2.20 -6.40 29.20
C ARG A 242 -3.15 -7.23 30.07
N LEU A 243 -4.27 -6.65 30.48
CA LEU A 243 -5.31 -7.29 31.27
C LEU A 243 -6.33 -8.07 30.40
N ASN A 244 -6.13 -8.18 29.08
CA ASN A 244 -7.06 -8.79 28.12
C ASN A 244 -8.46 -8.12 28.08
N LEU A 245 -8.56 -6.86 28.49
CA LEU A 245 -9.79 -6.05 28.49
C LEU A 245 -9.89 -5.09 27.30
N TYR A 246 -8.83 -4.99 26.50
CA TYR A 246 -8.81 -4.14 25.31
C TYR A 246 -9.76 -4.68 24.24
N ARG A 247 -10.62 -3.79 23.74
CA ARG A 247 -11.49 -4.05 22.59
C ARG A 247 -11.02 -3.19 21.44
N ALA A 248 -10.64 -3.83 20.34
CA ALA A 248 -10.25 -3.12 19.14
C ALA A 248 -11.48 -2.45 18.51
N PRO A 249 -11.32 -1.33 17.79
CA PRO A 249 -12.40 -0.69 17.06
C PRO A 249 -13.07 -1.66 16.08
N GLN A 250 -14.39 -1.55 15.87
CA GLN A 250 -15.13 -2.49 15.02
C GLN A 250 -14.55 -2.59 13.60
N PHE A 251 -14.16 -1.45 13.01
CA PHE A 251 -13.54 -1.43 11.68
C PHE A 251 -12.23 -2.23 11.60
N SER A 252 -11.49 -2.38 12.71
CA SER A 252 -10.26 -3.17 12.75
C SER A 252 -10.49 -4.68 12.86
N LEU A 253 -11.71 -5.08 13.18
CA LEU A 253 -12.14 -6.48 13.23
C LEU A 253 -12.78 -6.94 11.93
N LEU A 254 -13.32 -6.00 11.15
CA LEU A 254 -13.75 -6.27 9.80
C LEU A 254 -12.50 -6.65 8.97
N PRO A 255 -12.56 -7.75 8.19
CA PRO A 255 -11.58 -7.99 7.15
C PRO A 255 -11.37 -6.68 6.41
N SER A 256 -10.13 -6.36 6.08
CA SER A 256 -9.87 -5.18 5.27
C SER A 256 -10.64 -5.29 3.97
N ALA A 257 -11.80 -4.62 3.91
CA ALA A 257 -12.52 -4.31 2.68
C ALA A 257 -11.75 -3.27 1.85
N THR A 258 -10.42 -3.24 1.97
CA THR A 258 -9.56 -2.74 0.91
C THR A 258 -9.31 -3.92 0.00
N PRO A 259 -9.78 -3.90 -1.26
CA PRO A 259 -9.15 -4.71 -2.28
C PRO A 259 -7.68 -4.34 -2.20
N THR A 260 -6.81 -5.31 -1.96
CA THR A 260 -5.46 -5.21 -2.49
C THR A 260 -5.67 -4.85 -3.96
N TRP A 261 -5.33 -3.65 -4.39
CA TRP A 261 -5.17 -3.34 -5.81
C TRP A 261 -3.96 -4.09 -6.39
N GLN A 262 -3.67 -5.30 -5.90
CA GLN A 262 -3.15 -6.35 -6.76
C GLN A 262 -4.35 -6.77 -7.59
N MET A 263 -4.38 -6.29 -8.83
CA MET A 263 -5.20 -6.92 -9.85
C MET A 263 -4.92 -8.43 -9.75
N PRO A 264 -5.93 -9.27 -9.46
CA PRO A 264 -5.72 -10.72 -9.47
C PRO A 264 -5.04 -11.09 -10.79
N LEU A 265 -4.08 -12.01 -10.74
CA LEU A 265 -3.35 -12.42 -11.93
C LEU A 265 -4.38 -12.86 -12.97
N LEU A 266 -4.20 -12.48 -14.24
CA LEU A 266 -5.15 -12.78 -15.32
C LEU A 266 -5.57 -14.27 -15.32
N GLY A 267 -4.63 -15.18 -15.05
CA GLY A 267 -4.91 -16.61 -14.92
C GLY A 267 -5.90 -16.97 -13.80
N GLN A 268 -5.82 -16.32 -12.64
CA GLN A 268 -6.77 -16.51 -11.53
C GLN A 268 -8.16 -16.00 -11.91
N VAL A 269 -8.24 -14.82 -12.53
CA VAL A 269 -9.53 -14.23 -12.93
C VAL A 269 -10.25 -15.10 -13.97
N LEU A 270 -9.51 -15.59 -14.97
CA LEU A 270 -10.07 -16.47 -15.99
C LEU A 270 -10.44 -17.84 -15.42
N GLN A 271 -9.68 -18.36 -14.45
CA GLN A 271 -10.00 -19.61 -13.76
C GLN A 271 -11.27 -19.49 -12.92
N GLU A 272 -11.40 -18.42 -12.13
CA GLU A 272 -12.61 -18.15 -11.34
C GLU A 272 -13.83 -17.90 -12.22
N ALA A 273 -13.65 -17.29 -13.40
CA ALA A 273 -14.71 -17.14 -14.38
C ALA A 273 -15.08 -18.46 -15.08
N GLY A 274 -14.41 -19.57 -14.76
CA GLY A 274 -14.61 -20.87 -15.37
C GLY A 274 -14.16 -20.96 -16.83
N LEU A 275 -13.40 -19.99 -17.32
CA LEU A 275 -12.94 -19.90 -18.70
C LEU A 275 -11.73 -20.79 -18.97
N ILE A 276 -10.90 -21.02 -17.95
CA ILE A 276 -9.77 -21.93 -17.99
C ILE A 276 -9.70 -22.80 -16.73
N THR A 277 -9.03 -23.92 -16.82
CA THR A 277 -8.83 -24.87 -15.71
C THR A 277 -7.50 -24.62 -15.00
N PRO A 278 -7.34 -25.05 -13.74
CA PRO A 278 -6.05 -24.97 -13.03
C PRO A 278 -4.90 -25.65 -13.80
N HIS A 279 -5.21 -26.74 -14.51
CA HIS A 279 -4.23 -27.44 -15.34
C HIS A 279 -3.77 -26.57 -16.53
N GLN A 280 -4.72 -25.92 -17.23
CA GLN A 280 -4.40 -24.99 -18.31
C GLN A 280 -3.60 -23.79 -17.83
N VAL A 281 -3.88 -23.26 -16.62
CA VAL A 281 -3.07 -22.20 -16.01
C VAL A 281 -1.62 -22.66 -15.83
N SER A 282 -1.40 -23.86 -15.27
CA SER A 282 -0.04 -24.41 -15.10
C SER A 282 0.68 -24.58 -16.44
N MET A 283 0.02 -25.18 -17.43
CA MET A 283 0.61 -25.40 -18.75
C MET A 283 1.03 -24.10 -19.44
N VAL A 284 0.21 -23.05 -19.32
CA VAL A 284 0.52 -21.74 -19.92
C VAL A 284 1.65 -21.05 -19.18
N LEU A 285 1.72 -21.15 -17.85
CA LEU A 285 2.84 -20.62 -17.07
C LEU A 285 4.16 -21.33 -17.40
N ASP A 286 4.13 -22.65 -17.56
CA ASP A 286 5.29 -23.45 -17.96
C ASP A 286 5.77 -23.06 -19.37
N ALA A 287 4.84 -22.88 -20.32
CA ALA A 287 5.17 -22.41 -21.66
C ALA A 287 5.70 -20.97 -21.66
N GLN A 288 5.14 -20.09 -20.83
CA GLN A 288 5.60 -18.71 -20.68
C GLN A 288 7.03 -18.64 -20.11
N ALA A 289 7.37 -19.54 -19.19
CA ALA A 289 8.72 -19.64 -18.64
C ALA A 289 9.74 -20.12 -19.69
N GLN A 290 9.32 -20.90 -20.68
CA GLN A 290 10.17 -21.42 -21.77
C GLN A 290 10.21 -20.50 -22.99
N GLN A 291 9.18 -19.67 -23.20
CA GLN A 291 9.05 -18.77 -24.35
C GLN A 291 9.05 -17.31 -23.88
N SER A 292 10.21 -16.67 -23.91
CA SER A 292 10.46 -15.35 -23.32
C SER A 292 9.68 -14.17 -23.92
N ASN A 293 9.00 -14.37 -25.05
CA ASN A 293 8.46 -13.27 -25.87
C ASN A 293 6.93 -13.17 -25.89
N MET A 294 6.19 -14.08 -25.26
CA MET A 294 4.73 -14.05 -25.22
C MET A 294 4.19 -13.87 -23.80
N ARG A 295 3.15 -13.05 -23.67
CA ARG A 295 2.42 -12.82 -22.41
C ARG A 295 1.40 -13.95 -22.19
N PHE A 296 1.06 -14.22 -20.93
CA PHE A 296 0.09 -15.27 -20.54
C PHE A 296 -1.21 -15.24 -21.36
N GLY A 297 -1.80 -14.06 -21.55
CA GLY A 297 -3.01 -13.89 -22.36
C GLY A 297 -2.81 -14.16 -23.86
N GLU A 298 -1.64 -13.83 -24.40
CA GLU A 298 -1.28 -14.10 -25.80
C GLU A 298 -1.10 -15.60 -26.05
N ILE A 299 -0.53 -16.32 -25.08
CA ILE A 299 -0.39 -17.79 -25.14
C ILE A 299 -1.76 -18.47 -25.10
N LEU A 300 -2.66 -18.03 -24.21
CA LEU A 300 -4.04 -18.53 -24.15
C LEU A 300 -4.78 -18.39 -25.48
N SER A 301 -4.68 -17.21 -26.09
CA SER A 301 -5.30 -16.88 -27.37
C SER A 301 -4.66 -17.66 -28.52
N HIS A 302 -3.32 -17.73 -28.55
CA HIS A 302 -2.58 -18.49 -29.55
C HIS A 302 -2.90 -19.98 -29.53
N TRP A 303 -3.14 -20.55 -28.36
CA TRP A 303 -3.54 -21.96 -28.19
C TRP A 303 -5.04 -22.21 -28.39
N GLY A 304 -5.83 -21.16 -28.66
CA GLY A 304 -7.27 -21.27 -28.85
C GLY A 304 -8.04 -21.62 -27.58
N LEU A 305 -7.45 -21.41 -26.40
CA LEU A 305 -8.09 -21.70 -25.11
C LEU A 305 -9.11 -20.64 -24.73
N VAL A 306 -8.83 -19.36 -25.03
CA VAL A 306 -9.70 -18.21 -24.78
C VAL A 306 -9.52 -17.22 -25.93
N ASP A 307 -10.60 -16.61 -26.42
CA ASP A 307 -10.51 -15.60 -27.49
C ASP A 307 -9.73 -14.35 -27.03
N GLN A 308 -8.97 -13.74 -27.93
CA GLN A 308 -8.19 -12.52 -27.62
C GLN A 308 -9.07 -11.40 -27.04
N GLN A 309 -10.27 -11.20 -27.57
CA GLN A 309 -11.16 -10.14 -27.07
C GLN A 309 -11.64 -10.43 -25.64
N THR A 310 -11.86 -11.71 -25.32
CA THR A 310 -12.17 -12.14 -23.96
C THR A 310 -10.97 -11.91 -23.04
N VAL A 311 -9.75 -12.26 -23.47
CA VAL A 311 -8.51 -12.00 -22.73
C VAL A 311 -8.36 -10.50 -22.44
N ASP A 312 -8.49 -9.64 -23.46
CA ASP A 312 -8.33 -8.20 -23.34
C ASP A 312 -9.41 -7.57 -22.43
N PHE A 313 -10.64 -8.08 -22.52
CA PHE A 313 -11.73 -7.65 -21.65
C PHE A 313 -11.42 -7.94 -20.18
N PHE A 314 -11.04 -9.18 -19.86
CA PHE A 314 -10.74 -9.59 -18.48
C PHE A 314 -9.46 -8.94 -17.93
N ALA A 315 -8.49 -8.64 -18.79
CA ALA A 315 -7.25 -7.98 -18.40
C ALA A 315 -7.40 -6.46 -18.20
N GLU A 316 -8.16 -5.78 -19.06
CA GLU A 316 -8.11 -4.31 -19.15
C GLU A 316 -9.42 -3.59 -18.81
N HIS A 317 -10.56 -4.22 -19.07
CA HIS A 317 -11.88 -3.60 -18.96
C HIS A 317 -12.58 -4.02 -17.66
N LEU A 318 -12.65 -5.33 -17.39
CA LEU A 318 -13.33 -5.90 -16.22
C LEU A 318 -12.89 -5.24 -14.90
N PRO A 319 -11.60 -4.98 -14.64
CA PRO A 319 -11.18 -4.36 -13.38
C PRO A 319 -11.57 -2.88 -13.22
N LYS A 320 -11.89 -2.19 -14.31
CA LYS A 320 -12.27 -0.76 -14.31
C LYS A 320 -13.78 -0.56 -14.20
N MET A 321 -14.58 -1.62 -14.39
CA MET A 321 -16.04 -1.55 -14.39
C MET A 321 -16.64 -1.04 -13.07
N SER A 322 -16.00 -1.32 -11.93
CA SER A 322 -16.45 -0.81 -10.63
C SER A 322 -16.28 0.71 -10.47
N MET A 323 -15.44 1.34 -11.30
CA MET A 323 -15.16 2.78 -11.29
C MET A 323 -16.02 3.56 -12.29
N GLU A 324 -16.78 2.89 -13.15
CA GLU A 324 -17.62 3.55 -14.16
C GLU A 324 -18.81 4.27 -13.49
N SER A 325 -18.95 5.57 -13.74
CA SER A 325 -20.02 6.40 -13.16
C SER A 325 -21.43 5.99 -13.62
N ARG A 326 -21.53 5.26 -14.74
CA ARG A 326 -22.79 4.75 -15.29
C ARG A 326 -22.61 3.30 -15.76
N LYS A 327 -23.17 2.36 -14.99
CA LYS A 327 -23.12 0.92 -15.30
C LYS A 327 -24.03 0.58 -16.48
N GLN A 328 -23.53 -0.26 -17.39
CA GLN A 328 -24.33 -0.82 -18.49
C GLN A 328 -25.06 -2.10 -18.04
N PRO A 329 -26.07 -2.57 -18.78
CA PRO A 329 -26.67 -3.88 -18.55
C PRO A 329 -25.64 -5.01 -18.73
N ILE A 330 -25.79 -6.12 -18.00
CA ILE A 330 -24.84 -7.25 -18.06
C ILE A 330 -24.64 -7.80 -19.49
N GLY A 331 -25.69 -7.79 -20.33
CA GLY A 331 -25.62 -8.22 -21.72
C GLY A 331 -24.62 -7.40 -22.56
N HIS A 332 -24.44 -6.12 -22.24
CA HIS A 332 -23.43 -5.28 -22.90
C HIS A 332 -22.02 -5.79 -22.62
N TYR A 333 -21.69 -6.05 -21.34
CA TYR A 333 -20.37 -6.54 -20.95
C TYR A 333 -20.09 -7.95 -21.48
N LEU A 334 -21.08 -8.83 -21.48
CA LEU A 334 -20.97 -10.17 -22.07
C LEU A 334 -20.72 -10.13 -23.59
N LYS A 335 -21.34 -9.17 -24.29
CA LYS A 335 -21.06 -8.91 -25.71
C LYS A 335 -19.63 -8.41 -25.92
N THR A 336 -19.21 -7.41 -25.15
CA THR A 336 -17.88 -6.80 -25.25
C THR A 336 -16.78 -7.81 -24.95
N ALA A 337 -17.02 -8.74 -24.04
CA ALA A 337 -16.13 -9.86 -23.73
C ALA A 337 -16.15 -10.98 -24.79
N LYS A 338 -16.95 -10.87 -25.86
CA LYS A 338 -17.21 -11.93 -26.86
C LYS A 338 -17.72 -13.25 -26.27
N LEU A 339 -18.36 -13.19 -25.10
CA LEU A 339 -18.95 -14.34 -24.43
C LEU A 339 -20.37 -14.64 -24.94
N LEU A 340 -21.06 -13.62 -25.45
CA LEU A 340 -22.34 -13.75 -26.14
C LEU A 340 -22.35 -12.89 -27.41
N ASN A 341 -23.07 -13.34 -28.43
CA ASN A 341 -23.34 -12.55 -29.64
C ASN A 341 -24.73 -11.88 -29.59
N ASP A 342 -25.01 -11.02 -30.57
CA ASP A 342 -26.28 -10.28 -30.65
C ASP A 342 -27.51 -11.20 -30.70
N GLN A 343 -27.45 -12.29 -31.47
CA GLN A 343 -28.54 -13.25 -31.58
C GLN A 343 -28.85 -13.94 -30.23
N GLN A 344 -27.81 -14.30 -29.47
CA GLN A 344 -27.96 -14.90 -28.15
C GLN A 344 -28.56 -13.90 -27.16
N ILE A 345 -28.13 -12.64 -27.21
CA ILE A 345 -28.67 -11.58 -26.35
C ILE A 345 -30.15 -11.33 -26.64
N GLU A 346 -30.55 -11.21 -27.91
CA GLU A 346 -31.94 -11.04 -28.30
C GLU A 346 -32.81 -12.23 -27.85
N THR A 347 -32.28 -13.45 -27.99
CA THR A 347 -32.98 -14.67 -27.55
C THR A 347 -33.19 -14.67 -26.03
N ILE A 348 -32.16 -14.28 -25.25
CA ILE A 348 -32.27 -14.17 -23.80
C ILE A 348 -33.32 -13.12 -23.42
N LEU A 349 -33.29 -11.94 -24.03
CA LEU A 349 -34.24 -10.87 -23.73
C LEU A 349 -35.68 -11.29 -24.02
N ALA A 350 -35.92 -11.97 -25.15
CA ALA A 350 -37.25 -12.47 -25.49
C ALA A 350 -37.77 -13.50 -24.47
N GLU A 351 -36.92 -14.42 -24.00
CA GLU A 351 -37.30 -15.42 -23.01
C GLU A 351 -37.42 -14.85 -21.59
N GLN A 352 -36.69 -13.78 -21.29
CA GLN A 352 -36.80 -13.07 -20.02
C GLN A 352 -38.23 -12.56 -19.80
N HIS A 353 -38.86 -12.05 -20.86
CA HIS A 353 -40.24 -11.57 -20.85
C HIS A 353 -41.27 -12.68 -20.64
N LEU A 354 -40.95 -13.94 -21.00
CA LEU A 354 -41.87 -15.07 -20.91
C LEU A 354 -41.74 -15.84 -19.59
N THR A 355 -40.51 -15.96 -19.08
CA THR A 355 -40.17 -16.84 -17.95
C THR A 355 -39.93 -16.09 -16.64
N GLY A 356 -39.63 -14.79 -16.69
CA GLY A 356 -39.26 -13.99 -15.53
C GLY A 356 -37.87 -14.29 -14.94
N MET A 357 -37.09 -15.19 -15.57
CA MET A 357 -35.71 -15.48 -15.14
C MET A 357 -34.80 -14.27 -15.30
N ARG A 358 -33.66 -14.23 -14.59
CA ARG A 358 -32.67 -13.17 -14.79
C ARG A 358 -31.87 -13.42 -16.08
N PHE A 359 -31.34 -12.36 -16.70
CA PHE A 359 -30.56 -12.46 -17.94
C PHE A 359 -29.43 -13.51 -17.87
N GLY A 360 -28.61 -13.43 -16.81
CA GLY A 360 -27.49 -14.37 -16.61
C GLY A 360 -27.97 -15.81 -16.36
N GLU A 361 -29.04 -15.98 -15.60
CA GLU A 361 -29.65 -17.29 -15.33
C GLU A 361 -30.18 -17.95 -16.61
N THR A 362 -30.79 -17.16 -17.49
CA THR A 362 -31.26 -17.64 -18.81
C THR A 362 -30.08 -18.08 -19.68
N ALA A 363 -28.97 -17.34 -19.68
CA ALA A 363 -27.77 -17.69 -20.43
C ALA A 363 -27.12 -18.99 -19.94
N VAL A 364 -27.13 -19.22 -18.62
CA VAL A 364 -26.63 -20.46 -17.98
C VAL A 364 -27.55 -21.63 -18.29
N HIS A 365 -28.87 -21.45 -18.17
CA HIS A 365 -29.85 -22.51 -18.49
C HIS A 365 -29.75 -22.99 -19.94
N LYS A 366 -29.36 -22.09 -20.86
CA LYS A 366 -29.12 -22.43 -22.27
C LYS A 366 -27.76 -23.08 -22.54
N GLY A 367 -26.91 -23.21 -21.53
CA GLY A 367 -25.55 -23.75 -21.67
C GLY A 367 -24.60 -22.84 -22.45
N TRP A 368 -24.93 -21.56 -22.62
CA TRP A 368 -24.07 -20.60 -23.33
C TRP A 368 -23.00 -20.01 -22.43
N LEU A 369 -23.27 -19.92 -21.13
CA LEU A 369 -22.32 -19.47 -20.12
C LEU A 369 -22.31 -20.43 -18.95
N LYS A 370 -21.19 -20.45 -18.24
CA LYS A 370 -21.11 -21.08 -16.93
C LYS A 370 -21.61 -20.10 -15.86
N GLN A 371 -22.12 -20.64 -14.75
CA GLN A 371 -22.60 -19.83 -13.62
C GLN A 371 -21.46 -18.95 -13.08
N GLU A 372 -20.27 -19.52 -12.99
CA GLU A 372 -19.05 -18.87 -12.53
C GLU A 372 -18.66 -17.66 -13.39
N THR A 373 -18.90 -17.73 -14.71
CA THR A 373 -18.64 -16.62 -15.63
C THR A 373 -19.58 -15.44 -15.35
N VAL A 374 -20.86 -15.72 -15.15
CA VAL A 374 -21.88 -14.72 -14.83
C VAL A 374 -21.60 -14.10 -13.46
N ASP A 375 -21.31 -14.93 -12.47
CA ASP A 375 -21.02 -14.49 -11.10
C ASP A 375 -19.74 -13.66 -11.03
N SER A 376 -18.70 -14.01 -11.80
CA SER A 376 -17.48 -13.23 -11.91
C SER A 376 -17.76 -11.81 -12.41
N ILE A 377 -18.48 -11.65 -13.52
CA ILE A 377 -18.81 -10.32 -14.06
C ILE A 377 -19.71 -9.52 -13.10
N LEU A 378 -20.68 -10.18 -12.47
CA LEU A 378 -21.56 -9.54 -11.49
C LEU A 378 -20.81 -9.07 -10.23
N ARG A 379 -19.82 -9.83 -9.74
CA ARG A 379 -18.96 -9.42 -8.61
C ARG A 379 -18.24 -8.11 -8.91
N TYR A 380 -17.63 -8.00 -10.09
CA TYR A 380 -16.96 -6.76 -10.52
C TYR A 380 -17.94 -5.60 -10.72
N LEU A 381 -19.15 -5.86 -11.20
CA LEU A 381 -20.22 -4.86 -11.31
C LEU A 381 -20.74 -4.40 -9.94
N ALA A 382 -20.82 -5.30 -8.96
CA ALA A 382 -21.26 -5.00 -7.60
C ALA A 382 -20.18 -4.28 -6.78
N GLY A 383 -18.90 -4.44 -7.16
CA GLY A 383 -17.75 -3.98 -6.40
C GLY A 383 -17.45 -4.88 -5.18
N ASP A 384 -17.91 -6.12 -5.21
CA ASP A 384 -17.78 -7.08 -4.11
C ASP A 384 -16.64 -8.06 -4.39
N PHE A 385 -15.55 -7.95 -3.60
CA PHE A 385 -14.29 -8.67 -3.80
C PHE A 385 -13.87 -9.50 -2.57
N SER A 386 -14.80 -9.81 -1.65
CA SER A 386 -14.47 -10.42 -0.35
C SER A 386 -13.81 -11.81 -0.43
N ASP A 387 -14.02 -12.55 -1.53
CA ASP A 387 -13.72 -13.98 -1.59
C ASP A 387 -12.49 -14.35 -2.46
N VAL A 388 -11.85 -13.37 -3.12
CA VAL A 388 -10.78 -13.59 -4.13
C VAL A 388 -9.41 -13.96 -3.52
N VAL A 389 -9.28 -14.01 -2.19
CA VAL A 389 -8.00 -14.27 -1.51
C VAL A 389 -8.02 -15.55 -0.66
N ALA A 390 -9.12 -16.32 -0.70
CA ALA A 390 -9.24 -17.57 0.06
C ALA A 390 -9.29 -18.80 -0.86
N ALA A 391 -8.22 -19.06 -1.61
CA ALA A 391 -7.92 -20.37 -2.20
C ALA A 391 -6.40 -20.56 -2.38
#